data_AF-A0A2W4P737-F1
#
_entry.id   AF-A0A2W4P737-F1
#
_cell.length_a   1.000
_cell.length_b   1.000
_cell.length_c   1.000
_cell.angle_alpha   90.00
_cell.angle_beta   90.00
_cell.angle_gamma   90.00
#
_symmetry.space_group_name_H-M   'P 1'
#
loop_
_entity.id
_entity.type
_entity.pdbx_description
1 polymer ?
#
loop_
_entity_poly.entity_id
_entity_poly.type
_entity_poly.pdbx_seq_one_letter_code
_entity_poly.pdbx_strand_id
1 'polypeptide(L)'
;RYFMTIPEASQLVLQAGSMAKGGDVFVLDMGKPVKIEDLARRMIHLMGLTVKDERNPDGDIEIVYTGLRPAEKLYEELLIGTNVTGTEHPMIMRAIEPHLPWSQLKGVLEELLLALDAFDCAKAHNLLMRTVTGYRPESGLQDLVWLRGKQALAFRGNVAHLETHRMRQSNLLN
;
A
#
# COMPACT_ATOMS: atom_id res chain seq x y z
N ARG A 1 -9.00 -6.26 7.41
CA ARG A 1 -8.27 -4.96 7.56
C ARG A 1 -8.66 -4.33 8.89
N TYR A 2 -7.85 -3.40 9.40
CA TYR A 2 -8.19 -2.61 10.59
C TYR A 2 -8.69 -1.24 10.15
N PHE A 3 -9.64 -0.69 10.90
CA PHE A 3 -10.22 0.62 10.62
C PHE A 3 -10.30 1.41 11.92
N MET A 4 -10.02 2.70 11.82
CA MET A 4 -10.18 3.68 12.88
C MET A 4 -10.61 4.98 12.22
N THR A 5 -11.39 5.80 12.91
CA THR A 5 -11.76 7.10 12.35
C THR A 5 -10.54 8.02 12.30
N ILE A 6 -10.55 8.98 11.37
CA ILE A 6 -9.44 9.95 11.25
C ILE A 6 -9.23 10.75 12.54
N PRO A 7 -10.27 11.28 13.22
CA PRO A 7 -10.08 12.02 14.47
C PRO A 7 -9.48 11.17 15.58
N GLU A 8 -9.93 9.92 15.74
CA GLU A 8 -9.39 8.99 16.73
C GLU A 8 -7.90 8.72 16.47
N ALA A 9 -7.54 8.33 15.24
CA ALA A 9 -6.16 8.05 14.88
C ALA A 9 -5.25 9.27 15.08
N SER A 10 -5.72 10.45 14.66
CA SER A 10 -4.96 11.70 14.81
C SER A 10 -4.74 12.07 16.28
N GLN A 11 -5.75 11.90 17.13
CA GLN A 11 -5.64 12.15 18.56
C GLN A 11 -4.63 11.21 19.22
N LEU A 12 -4.69 9.91 18.90
CA LEU A 12 -3.75 8.93 19.42
C LEU A 12 -2.30 9.22 18.97
N VAL A 13 -2.10 9.65 17.72
CA VAL A 13 -0.77 10.05 17.22
C VAL A 13 -0.22 11.25 18.00
N LEU A 14 -1.05 12.27 18.25
CA LEU A 14 -0.63 13.45 19.04
C LEU A 14 -0.27 13.07 20.48
N GLN A 15 -1.07 12.21 21.10
CA GLN A 15 -0.80 11.71 22.46
C GLN A 15 0.48 10.89 22.51
N ALA A 16 0.69 9.96 21.56
CA ALA A 16 1.92 9.19 21.45
C ALA A 16 3.14 10.11 21.29
N GLY A 17 3.02 11.15 20.46
CA GLY A 17 4.05 12.16 20.30
C GLY A 17 4.40 12.90 21.60
N SER A 18 3.40 13.20 22.43
CA SER A 18 3.62 13.84 23.74
C SER A 18 4.32 12.94 24.78
N MET A 19 4.21 11.62 24.62
CA MET A 19 4.82 10.60 25.49
C MET A 19 6.25 10.22 25.06
N ALA A 20 6.65 10.59 23.85
CA ALA A 20 7.91 10.18 23.25
C ALA A 20 9.12 10.79 23.97
N LYS A 21 10.14 9.96 24.23
CA LYS A 21 11.43 10.36 24.81
C LYS A 21 12.58 10.28 23.78
N GLY A 22 12.26 9.91 22.55
CA GLY A 22 13.19 9.80 21.43
C GLY A 22 13.53 8.34 21.11
N GLY A 23 13.39 7.97 19.84
CA GLY A 23 13.62 6.59 19.37
C GLY A 23 12.50 5.61 19.72
N ASP A 24 11.41 6.05 20.35
CA ASP A 24 10.24 5.22 20.62
C ASP A 24 9.47 4.93 19.33
N VAL A 25 9.10 3.66 19.13
CA VAL A 25 8.16 3.24 18.09
C VAL A 25 6.83 2.93 18.76
N PHE A 26 5.78 3.66 18.39
CA PHE A 26 4.44 3.44 18.94
C PHE A 26 3.57 2.65 17.96
N VAL A 27 2.73 1.79 18.53
CA VAL A 27 1.73 1.00 17.81
C VAL A 27 0.37 1.29 18.43
N LEU A 28 -0.60 1.58 17.57
CA LEU A 28 -1.97 1.85 18.02
C LEU A 28 -2.76 0.55 18.07
N ASP A 29 -3.52 0.37 19.14
CA ASP A 29 -4.55 -0.67 19.18
C ASP A 29 -5.71 -0.25 18.29
N MET A 30 -5.86 -0.96 17.16
CA MET A 30 -6.91 -0.71 16.17
C MET A 30 -8.16 -1.56 16.42
N GLY A 31 -8.22 -2.29 17.54
CA GLY A 31 -9.33 -3.15 17.89
C GLY A 31 -9.44 -4.39 16.99
N LYS A 32 -10.67 -4.80 16.71
CA LYS A 32 -10.94 -6.03 15.92
C LYS A 32 -10.84 -5.75 14.42
N PRO A 33 -10.20 -6.65 13.65
CA PRO A 33 -10.19 -6.50 12.20
C PRO A 33 -11.60 -6.68 11.63
N VAL A 34 -11.90 -5.92 10.59
CA VAL A 34 -13.14 -5.99 9.82
C VAL A 34 -12.88 -6.74 8.51
N LYS A 35 -13.78 -7.69 8.18
CA LYS A 35 -13.77 -8.37 6.89
C LYS A 35 -14.30 -7.43 5.80
N ILE A 36 -13.60 -7.38 4.67
CA ILE A 36 -13.98 -6.51 3.55
C ILE A 36 -15.33 -6.94 2.94
N GLU A 37 -15.63 -8.24 2.92
CA GLU A 37 -16.94 -8.74 2.48
C GLU A 37 -18.08 -8.18 3.34
N ASP A 38 -17.96 -8.27 4.67
CA ASP A 38 -18.98 -7.75 5.60
C ASP A 38 -19.18 -6.24 5.42
N LEU A 39 -18.07 -5.51 5.20
CA LEU A 39 -18.12 -4.07 4.93
C LEU A 39 -18.87 -3.77 3.63
N ALA A 40 -18.56 -4.48 2.54
CA ALA A 40 -19.20 -4.29 1.24
C ALA A 40 -20.71 -4.57 1.33
N ARG A 41 -21.11 -5.69 1.95
CA ARG A 41 -22.51 -6.01 2.20
C ARG A 41 -23.18 -4.91 3.02
N ARG A 42 -22.57 -4.45 4.10
CA ARG A 42 -23.14 -3.39 4.94
C ARG A 42 -23.32 -2.08 4.19
N MET A 43 -22.38 -1.70 3.33
CA MET A 43 -22.50 -0.50 2.48
C MET A 43 -23.69 -0.59 1.53
N ILE A 44 -23.91 -1.74 0.89
CA ILE A 44 -25.07 -1.96 0.00
C ILE A 44 -26.38 -1.75 0.77
N HIS A 45 -26.52 -2.38 1.94
CA HIS A 45 -27.73 -2.25 2.77
C HIS A 45 -27.95 -0.82 3.30
N LEU A 46 -26.88 -0.10 3.65
CA LEU A 46 -26.98 1.29 4.12
C LEU A 46 -27.49 2.25 3.03
N MET A 47 -27.28 1.90 1.76
CA MET A 47 -27.83 2.65 0.61
C MET A 47 -29.29 2.25 0.29
N GLY A 48 -29.90 1.37 1.08
CA GLY A 48 -31.25 0.86 0.85
C GLY A 48 -31.35 -0.16 -0.28
N LEU A 49 -30.20 -0.70 -0.72
CA LEU A 49 -30.12 -1.68 -1.80
C LEU A 49 -29.91 -3.09 -1.23
N THR A 50 -30.20 -4.09 -2.05
CA THR A 50 -30.07 -5.50 -1.69
C THR A 50 -28.89 -6.16 -2.40
N VAL A 51 -28.25 -7.11 -1.71
CA VAL A 51 -27.17 -7.90 -2.30
C VAL A 51 -27.79 -8.94 -3.21
N LYS A 52 -27.24 -9.06 -4.43
CA LYS A 52 -27.54 -10.11 -5.38
C LYS A 52 -26.67 -11.33 -5.09
N ASP A 53 -27.31 -12.43 -4.70
CA ASP A 53 -26.64 -13.72 -4.43
C ASP A 53 -27.59 -14.91 -4.71
N GLU A 54 -27.16 -16.13 -4.44
CA GLU A 54 -27.94 -17.35 -4.72
C GLU A 54 -29.31 -17.38 -3.99
N ARG A 55 -29.44 -16.68 -2.86
CA ARG A 55 -30.68 -16.61 -2.09
C ARG A 55 -31.56 -15.45 -2.52
N ASN A 56 -30.97 -14.41 -3.09
CA ASN A 56 -31.66 -13.24 -3.62
C ASN A 56 -31.18 -12.93 -5.06
N PRO A 57 -31.63 -13.72 -6.06
CA PRO A 57 -31.17 -13.58 -7.45
C PRO A 57 -31.62 -12.26 -8.09
N ASP A 58 -32.69 -11.64 -7.59
CA ASP A 58 -33.23 -10.37 -8.05
C ASP A 58 -32.64 -9.14 -7.31
N GLY A 59 -31.55 -9.34 -6.55
CA GLY A 59 -30.91 -8.25 -5.82
C GLY A 59 -30.29 -7.18 -6.71
N ASP A 60 -30.07 -6.00 -6.14
CA ASP A 60 -29.64 -4.81 -6.88
C ASP A 60 -28.14 -4.82 -7.23
N ILE A 61 -27.28 -5.29 -6.31
CA ILE A 61 -25.82 -5.22 -6.43
C ILE A 61 -25.18 -6.59 -6.19
N GLU A 62 -24.44 -7.08 -7.18
CA GLU A 62 -23.62 -8.29 -7.08
C GLU A 62 -22.24 -8.01 -6.49
N ILE A 63 -21.72 -8.94 -5.66
CA ILE A 63 -20.36 -8.89 -5.14
C ILE A 63 -19.48 -9.84 -5.96
N VAL A 64 -18.53 -9.27 -6.70
CA VAL A 64 -17.58 -10.03 -7.54
C VAL A 64 -16.20 -10.08 -6.87
N TYR A 65 -15.65 -11.29 -6.74
CA TYR A 65 -14.31 -11.50 -6.20
C TYR A 65 -13.27 -11.45 -7.32
N THR A 66 -12.37 -10.46 -7.27
CA THR A 66 -11.32 -10.25 -8.29
C THR A 66 -9.96 -10.87 -7.93
N GLY A 67 -9.86 -11.51 -6.78
CA GLY A 67 -8.60 -12.05 -6.25
C GLY A 67 -7.72 -10.99 -5.58
N LEU A 68 -6.59 -11.43 -5.01
CA LEU A 68 -5.61 -10.55 -4.38
C LEU A 68 -4.69 -9.93 -5.43
N ARG A 69 -4.35 -8.65 -5.25
CA ARG A 69 -3.32 -8.01 -6.07
C ARG A 69 -1.93 -8.49 -5.64
N PRO A 70 -0.91 -8.41 -6.50
CA PRO A 70 0.45 -8.75 -6.11
C PRO A 70 0.92 -7.98 -4.87
N ALA A 71 1.56 -8.68 -3.94
CA ALA A 71 2.00 -8.17 -2.63
C ALA A 71 0.87 -7.69 -1.69
N GLU A 72 -0.40 -7.95 -2.02
CA GLU A 72 -1.52 -7.66 -1.13
C GLU A 72 -1.68 -8.76 -0.07
N LYS A 73 -1.52 -8.40 1.21
CA LYS A 73 -1.76 -9.33 2.31
C LYS A 73 -3.26 -9.57 2.52
N LEU A 74 -3.68 -10.80 2.82
CA LEU A 74 -5.06 -11.10 3.22
C LEU A 74 -5.37 -10.59 4.63
N TYR A 75 -4.38 -10.64 5.52
CA TYR A 75 -4.45 -10.15 6.90
C TYR A 75 -3.30 -9.18 7.16
N GLU A 76 -3.60 -8.06 7.84
CA GLU A 76 -2.56 -7.16 8.35
C GLU A 76 -2.08 -7.66 9.70
N GLU A 77 -0.78 -7.52 9.96
CA GLU A 77 -0.20 -7.75 11.27
C GLU A 77 -0.11 -6.40 11.99
N LEU A 78 -0.76 -6.25 13.15
CA LEU A 78 -0.62 -5.02 13.95
C LEU A 78 0.79 -4.89 14.57
N LEU A 79 1.48 -6.01 14.76
CA LEU A 79 2.78 -6.08 15.42
C LEU A 79 3.69 -7.04 14.66
N ILE A 80 4.88 -6.56 14.29
CA ILE A 80 5.96 -7.39 13.77
C ILE A 80 6.87 -7.77 14.95
N GLY A 81 6.34 -8.53 15.90
CA GLY A 81 7.11 -8.97 17.07
C GLY A 81 6.29 -9.16 18.33
N THR A 82 6.94 -9.67 19.37
CA THR A 82 6.33 -9.93 20.70
C THR A 82 6.68 -8.87 21.74
N ASN A 83 7.53 -7.92 21.42
CA ASN A 83 8.18 -7.07 22.40
C ASN A 83 7.52 -5.69 22.52
N VAL A 84 6.24 -5.70 22.91
CA VAL A 84 5.47 -4.48 23.19
C VAL A 84 5.32 -4.26 24.68
N THR A 85 5.39 -2.99 25.08
CA THR A 85 5.12 -2.52 26.44
C THR A 85 3.93 -1.57 26.40
N GLY A 86 3.05 -1.64 27.40
CA GLY A 86 1.95 -0.69 27.54
C GLY A 86 2.46 0.73 27.80
N THR A 87 1.64 1.73 27.47
CA THR A 87 1.86 3.13 27.86
C THR A 87 0.77 3.58 28.84
N GLU A 88 0.77 4.86 29.20
CA GLU A 88 -0.29 5.46 30.03
C GLU A 88 -1.66 5.45 29.34
N HIS A 89 -1.71 5.37 28.00
CA HIS A 89 -2.95 5.28 27.23
C HIS A 89 -3.19 3.84 26.75
N PRO A 90 -4.36 3.23 27.00
CA PRO A 90 -4.61 1.82 26.72
C PRO A 90 -4.54 1.48 25.22
N MET A 91 -4.83 2.44 24.36
CA MET A 91 -4.76 2.25 22.89
C MET A 91 -3.39 2.58 22.28
N ILE A 92 -2.40 2.96 23.10
CA ILE A 92 -1.05 3.29 22.63
C ILE A 92 -0.09 2.31 23.29
N MET A 93 0.58 1.52 22.47
CA MET A 93 1.61 0.58 22.89
C MET A 93 2.96 1.06 22.37
N ARG A 94 4.03 0.73 23.09
CA ARG A 94 5.40 0.99 22.65
C ARG A 94 6.05 -0.31 22.21
N ALA A 95 6.50 -0.38 20.97
CA ALA A 95 7.27 -1.47 20.41
C ALA A 95 8.76 -1.25 20.66
N ILE A 96 9.45 -2.32 21.06
CA ILE A 96 10.91 -2.37 21.19
C ILE A 96 11.44 -3.14 19.97
N GLU A 97 11.85 -2.39 18.96
CA GLU A 97 12.40 -2.94 17.73
C GLU A 97 13.93 -2.90 17.74
N PRO A 98 14.61 -3.93 17.22
CA PRO A 98 16.03 -3.85 16.97
C PRO A 98 16.31 -2.77 15.92
N HIS A 99 17.38 -2.01 16.12
CA HIS A 99 17.81 -1.01 15.15
C HIS A 99 19.27 -1.25 14.76
N LEU A 100 19.60 -0.87 13.52
CA LEU A 100 20.99 -0.87 13.07
C LEU A 100 21.71 0.35 13.66
N PRO A 101 22.99 0.22 14.06
CA PRO A 101 23.83 1.37 14.38
C PRO A 101 23.94 2.30 13.16
N TRP A 102 23.96 3.60 13.40
CA TRP A 102 23.99 4.61 12.32
C TRP A 102 25.13 4.40 11.33
N SER A 103 26.32 4.02 11.81
CA SER A 103 27.48 3.76 10.94
C SER A 103 27.24 2.64 9.93
N GLN A 104 26.54 1.58 10.33
CA GLN A 104 26.19 0.46 9.45
C GLN A 104 25.07 0.86 8.49
N LEU A 105 24.03 1.53 9.00
CA LEU A 105 22.90 1.99 8.19
C LEU A 105 23.35 2.99 7.11
N LYS A 106 24.26 3.91 7.45
CA LYS A 106 24.81 4.91 6.52
C LYS A 106 25.49 4.23 5.32
N GLY A 107 26.30 3.20 5.55
CA GLY A 107 26.95 2.45 4.47
C GLY A 107 25.93 1.77 3.54
N VAL A 108 24.89 1.15 4.12
CA VAL A 108 23.80 0.55 3.32
C VAL A 108 23.06 1.60 2.49
N LEU A 109 22.77 2.77 3.06
CA LEU A 109 22.09 3.86 2.36
C LEU A 109 22.94 4.38 1.20
N GLU A 110 24.26 4.53 1.39
CA GLU A 110 25.19 4.93 0.32
C GLU A 110 25.22 3.89 -0.82
N GLU A 111 25.29 2.60 -0.48
CA GLU A 111 25.22 1.51 -1.47
C GLU A 111 23.87 1.48 -2.22
N LEU A 112 22.77 1.77 -1.52
CA LEU A 112 21.43 1.80 -2.10
C LEU A 112 21.28 2.96 -3.06
N LEU A 113 21.73 4.17 -2.68
CA LEU A 113 21.70 5.35 -3.55
C LEU A 113 22.50 5.10 -4.84
N LEU A 114 23.70 4.53 -4.73
CA LEU A 114 24.50 4.17 -5.91
C LEU A 114 23.79 3.15 -6.81
N ALA A 115 23.07 2.18 -6.24
CA ALA A 115 22.29 1.22 -7.01
C ALA A 115 21.11 1.89 -7.73
N LEU A 116 20.43 2.82 -7.06
CA LEU A 116 19.30 3.56 -7.64
C LEU A 116 19.75 4.50 -8.76
N ASP A 117 20.86 5.22 -8.59
CA ASP A 117 21.44 6.11 -9.62
C ASP A 117 21.86 5.32 -10.87
N ALA A 118 22.32 4.09 -10.70
CA ALA A 118 22.65 3.17 -11.78
C ALA A 118 21.44 2.40 -12.34
N PHE A 119 20.23 2.62 -11.82
CA PHE A 119 19.03 1.82 -12.11
C PHE A 119 19.22 0.30 -11.91
N ASP A 120 20.11 -0.10 -11.01
CA ASP A 120 20.35 -1.51 -10.65
C ASP A 120 19.31 -1.98 -9.63
N CYS A 121 18.12 -2.29 -10.13
CA CYS A 121 17.00 -2.77 -9.31
C CYS A 121 17.33 -4.08 -8.58
N ALA A 122 18.19 -4.94 -9.16
CA ALA A 122 18.57 -6.21 -8.54
C ALA A 122 19.42 -5.96 -7.30
N LYS A 123 20.40 -5.06 -7.38
CA LYS A 123 21.22 -4.67 -6.23
C LYS A 123 20.39 -3.96 -5.16
N ALA A 124 19.51 -3.02 -5.54
CA ALA A 124 18.62 -2.36 -4.60
C ALA A 124 17.71 -3.35 -3.85
N HIS A 125 17.12 -4.30 -4.57
CA HIS A 125 16.29 -5.35 -3.99
C HIS A 125 17.08 -6.26 -3.03
N ASN A 126 18.30 -6.68 -3.41
CA ASN A 126 19.17 -7.48 -2.55
C ASN A 126 19.60 -6.73 -1.27
N LEU A 127 19.86 -5.42 -1.37
CA LEU A 127 20.16 -4.58 -0.22
C LEU A 127 18.99 -4.54 0.77
N LEU A 128 17.76 -4.39 0.27
CA LEU A 128 16.56 -4.42 1.11
C LEU A 128 16.37 -5.78 1.79
N MET A 129 16.49 -6.90 1.05
CA MET A 129 16.37 -8.25 1.62
C MET A 129 17.42 -8.55 2.69
N ARG A 130 18.65 -8.05 2.54
CA ARG A 130 19.72 -8.25 3.52
C ARG A 130 19.55 -7.38 4.77
N THR A 131 18.99 -6.19 4.63
CA THR A 131 19.03 -5.16 5.68
C THR A 131 17.72 -5.07 6.47
N VAL A 132 16.58 -5.26 5.83
CA VAL A 132 15.26 -5.12 6.47
C VAL A 132 14.84 -6.47 7.05
N THR A 133 14.98 -6.60 8.37
CA THR A 133 14.52 -7.77 9.11
C THR A 133 13.02 -8.01 8.84
N GLY A 134 12.67 -9.21 8.40
CA GLY A 134 11.28 -9.58 8.11
C GLY A 134 10.81 -9.29 6.69
N TYR A 135 11.59 -8.60 5.85
CA TYR A 135 11.25 -8.42 4.44
C TYR A 135 11.48 -9.73 3.66
N ARG A 136 10.38 -10.40 3.29
CA ARG A 136 10.37 -11.63 2.49
C ARG A 136 9.43 -11.43 1.30
N PRO A 137 9.95 -11.03 0.13
CA PRO A 137 9.11 -10.86 -1.04
C PRO A 137 8.53 -12.21 -1.48
N GLU A 138 7.20 -12.30 -1.58
CA GLU A 138 6.48 -13.52 -2.01
C GLU A 138 6.66 -13.81 -3.52
N SER A 139 7.12 -12.84 -4.29
CA SER A 139 7.38 -12.96 -5.72
C SER A 139 8.62 -12.17 -6.13
N GLY A 140 9.22 -12.52 -7.27
CA GLY A 140 10.35 -11.76 -7.84
C GLY A 140 9.97 -10.31 -8.15
N LEU A 141 10.96 -9.48 -8.52
CA LEU A 141 10.79 -8.05 -8.77
C LEU A 141 9.59 -7.77 -9.72
N GLN A 142 8.48 -7.28 -9.16
CA GLN A 142 7.30 -6.84 -9.90
C GLN A 142 7.28 -5.32 -9.99
N ASP A 143 8.13 -4.76 -10.85
CA ASP A 143 8.03 -3.34 -11.18
C ASP A 143 7.04 -3.15 -12.34
N LEU A 144 5.79 -2.79 -12.01
CA LEU A 144 4.74 -2.57 -13.01
C LEU A 144 5.03 -1.39 -13.95
N VAL A 145 5.82 -0.40 -13.52
CA VAL A 145 6.23 0.75 -14.35
C VAL A 145 7.30 0.29 -15.35
N TRP A 146 8.29 -0.46 -14.89
CA TRP A 146 9.31 -1.09 -15.72
C TRP A 146 8.73 -2.13 -16.70
N LEU A 147 7.82 -2.99 -16.23
CA LEU A 147 7.12 -3.98 -17.05
C LEU A 147 6.25 -3.30 -18.11
N ARG A 148 5.54 -2.21 -17.77
CA ARG A 148 4.84 -1.37 -18.75
C ARG A 148 5.81 -0.72 -19.73
N GLY A 149 6.96 -0.24 -19.28
CA GLY A 149 8.01 0.31 -20.15
C GLY A 149 8.52 -0.69 -21.19
N LYS A 150 8.80 -1.94 -20.76
CA LYS A 150 9.17 -3.04 -21.67
C LYS A 150 8.04 -3.43 -22.61
N GLN A 151 6.78 -3.49 -22.14
CA GLN A 151 5.63 -3.76 -23.01
C GLN A 151 5.40 -2.65 -24.03
N ALA A 152 5.52 -1.38 -23.64
CA ALA A 152 5.40 -0.23 -24.55
C ALA A 152 6.50 -0.22 -25.61
N LEU A 153 7.72 -0.65 -25.27
CA LEU A 153 8.82 -0.85 -26.22
C LEU A 153 8.56 -2.03 -27.17
N ALA A 154 7.98 -3.14 -26.67
CA ALA A 154 7.59 -4.28 -27.49
C ALA A 154 6.38 -3.99 -28.41
N PHE A 155 5.50 -3.06 -28.03
CA PHE A 155 4.31 -2.68 -28.80
C PHE A 155 4.59 -1.68 -29.94
N ARG A 156 5.81 -1.12 -30.03
CA ARG A 156 6.20 -0.19 -31.12
C ARG A 156 6.23 -0.80 -32.52
N GLY A 157 6.06 -2.12 -32.67
CA GLY A 157 5.99 -2.79 -33.97
C GLY A 157 4.65 -2.66 -34.71
N ASN A 158 3.55 -2.32 -34.02
CA ASN A 158 2.19 -2.39 -34.58
C ASN A 158 1.35 -1.12 -34.41
N VAL A 159 1.97 0.06 -34.21
CA VAL A 159 1.20 1.31 -34.07
C VAL A 159 0.91 1.89 -35.45
N ALA A 160 -0.35 1.76 -35.91
CA ALA A 160 -0.83 2.43 -37.11
C ALA A 160 -0.72 3.95 -36.94
N HIS A 161 -0.18 4.62 -37.95
CA HIS A 161 -0.02 6.07 -37.99
C HIS A 161 -1.41 6.74 -38.09
N LEU A 162 -1.81 7.48 -37.05
CA LEU A 162 -3.00 8.33 -37.09
C LEU A 162 -2.60 9.69 -37.67
N GLU A 163 -3.02 9.97 -38.91
CA GLU A 163 -2.93 11.31 -39.48
C GLU A 163 -3.89 12.24 -38.72
N THR A 164 -3.33 13.21 -38.00
CA THR A 164 -4.12 14.26 -37.38
C THR A 164 -4.57 15.24 -38.45
N HIS A 165 -5.80 15.09 -38.92
CA HIS A 165 -6.45 16.08 -39.78
C HIS A 165 -6.71 17.34 -38.95
N ARG A 166 -5.81 18.33 -39.03
CA ARG A 166 -6.12 19.70 -38.60
C ARG A 166 -7.26 20.21 -39.48
N MET A 167 -8.47 20.26 -38.92
CA MET A 167 -9.59 20.99 -39.50
C MET A 167 -9.16 22.45 -39.76
N ARG A 168 -8.99 22.80 -41.03
CA ARG A 168 -9.01 24.20 -41.47
C ARG A 168 -10.40 24.76 -41.17
N GLN A 169 -10.51 25.61 -40.17
CA GLN A 169 -11.54 26.65 -40.21
C GLN A 169 -11.04 27.74 -41.14
N SER A 170 -11.47 27.67 -42.38
CA SER A 170 -11.45 28.79 -43.32
C SER A 170 -12.87 29.35 -43.43
N ASN A 171 -12.94 30.69 -43.35
CA ASN A 171 -13.93 31.61 -43.94
C ASN A 171 -15.20 31.89 -43.13
N LEU A 172 -15.78 33.11 -43.08
CA LEU A 172 -15.61 34.38 -43.82
C LEU A 172 -16.51 35.47 -43.14
N LEU A 173 -16.17 36.77 -43.31
CA LEU A 173 -17.03 37.99 -43.28
C LEU A 173 -17.62 38.42 -41.90
N ASN A 174 -17.52 39.67 -41.42
CA ASN A 174 -17.42 41.00 -42.04
C ASN A 174 -16.32 41.85 -41.38
#